data_AF-A0A5B0X0Y1-F1
#
_entry.id   AF-A0A5B0X0Y1-F1
#
_cell.length_a   1.000
_cell.length_b   1.000
_cell.length_c   1.000
_cell.angle_alpha   90.00
_cell.angle_beta   90.00
_cell.angle_gamma   90.00
#
_symmetry.space_group_name_H-M   'P 1'
#
loop_
_entity.id
_entity.type
_entity.pdbx_description
1 polymer ?
#
loop_
_entity_poly.entity_id
_entity_poly.type
_entity_poly.pdbx_seq_one_letter_code
_entity_poly.pdbx_strand_id
1 'polypeptide(L)' 'MDILEIKDKQRLSREDAAKLLHQIADSLARHNALQFSQDGKSVQVRVADQVELEVELEVESDETSLEIELKW' A
#
# COMPACT_ATOMS: atom_id res chain seq x y z
N MET A 1 -2.54 24.13 -2.88
CA MET A 1 -2.10 22.86 -3.51
C MET A 1 -3.05 21.82 -2.98
N ASP A 2 -3.70 21.09 -3.89
CA ASP A 2 -4.67 20.05 -3.51
C ASP A 2 -3.89 18.73 -3.34
N ILE A 3 -4.08 18.08 -2.20
CA ILE A 3 -3.50 16.76 -1.90
C ILE A 3 -4.47 15.72 -2.46
N LEU A 4 -3.96 14.83 -3.32
CA LEU A 4 -4.74 13.67 -3.77
C LEU A 4 -4.59 12.57 -2.72
N GLU A 5 -5.66 12.30 -1.96
CA GLU A 5 -5.74 11.15 -1.05
C GLU A 5 -6.66 10.07 -1.65
N ILE A 6 -6.13 8.86 -1.84
CA ILE A 6 -6.90 7.69 -2.25
C ILE A 6 -6.90 6.72 -1.07
N LYS A 7 -8.08 6.42 -0.53
CA LYS A 7 -8.24 5.52 0.62
C LYS A 7 -9.22 4.40 0.28
N ASP A 8 -8.75 3.17 0.31
CA ASP A 8 -9.56 1.97 0.19
C ASP A 8 -9.37 1.10 1.43
N LYS A 9 -10.47 0.85 2.16
CA LYS A 9 -10.49 0.01 3.37
C LYS A 9 -11.44 -1.15 3.12
N GLN A 10 -10.88 -2.35 3.14
CA GLN A 10 -11.61 -3.59 2.86
C GLN A 10 -11.26 -4.67 3.88
N ARG A 11 -12.22 -5.56 4.15
CA ARG A 11 -12.01 -6.75 4.97
C ARG A 11 -11.64 -7.91 4.05
N LEU A 12 -10.39 -8.35 4.12
CA LEU A 12 -9.85 -9.42 3.28
C LEU A 12 -9.60 -10.70 4.07
N SER A 13 -9.51 -11.82 3.35
CA SER A 13 -8.85 -13.02 3.88
C SER A 13 -7.34 -12.77 4.00
N ARG A 14 -6.64 -13.57 4.81
CA ARG A 14 -5.17 -13.44 4.94
C ARG A 14 -4.48 -13.73 3.61
N GLU A 15 -5.01 -14.67 2.85
CA GLU A 15 -4.50 -15.10 1.56
C GLU A 15 -4.68 -14.01 0.50
N ASP A 16 -5.81 -13.29 0.50
CA ASP A 16 -6.03 -12.18 -0.43
C ASP A 16 -5.21 -10.94 -0.05
N ALA A 17 -5.05 -10.67 1.25
CA ALA A 17 -4.13 -9.63 1.71
C ALA A 17 -2.69 -9.92 1.27
N ALA A 18 -2.23 -11.17 1.40
CA ALA A 18 -0.91 -11.59 0.95
C ALA A 18 -0.73 -11.40 -0.57
N LYS A 19 -1.74 -11.74 -1.39
CA LYS A 19 -1.71 -11.50 -2.84
C LYS A 19 -1.58 -10.01 -3.16
N LEU A 20 -2.34 -9.15 -2.48
CA LEU A 20 -2.27 -7.70 -2.69
C LEU A 20 -0.89 -7.14 -2.37
N LEU A 21 -0.32 -7.54 -1.22
CA LEU A 21 1.05 -7.16 -0.84
C LEU A 21 2.08 -7.62 -1.88
N HIS A 22 1.91 -8.83 -2.42
CA HIS A 22 2.79 -9.35 -3.46
C HIS A 22 2.70 -8.55 -4.77
N GLN A 23 1.49 -8.13 -5.17
CA GLN A 23 1.28 -7.29 -6.35
C GLN A 23 1.93 -5.91 -6.19
N ILE A 24 1.85 -5.33 -4.98
CA ILE A 24 2.53 -4.07 -4.66
C ILE A 24 4.04 -4.27 -4.77
N ALA A 25 4.59 -5.32 -4.14
CA ALA A 25 6.02 -5.63 -4.20
C ALA A 25 6.53 -5.84 -5.65
N ASP A 26 5.79 -6.58 -6.47
CA ASP A 26 6.13 -6.78 -7.89
C ASP A 26 6.11 -5.46 -8.69
N SER A 27 5.16 -4.57 -8.39
CA SER A 27 5.04 -3.27 -9.05
C SER A 27 6.21 -2.33 -8.70
N LEU A 28 6.60 -2.32 -7.41
CA LEU A 28 7.79 -1.60 -6.94
C LEU A 28 9.06 -2.11 -7.61
N ALA A 29 9.25 -3.43 -7.66
CA ALA A 29 10.49 -4.04 -8.17
C ALA A 29 10.68 -3.93 -9.69
N ARG A 30 9.59 -3.88 -10.47
CA ARG A 30 9.65 -3.96 -11.94
C ARG A 30 9.35 -2.66 -12.65
N HIS A 31 8.50 -1.82 -12.07
CA HIS A 31 7.91 -0.67 -12.76
C HIS A 31 8.22 0.67 -12.10
N ASN A 32 8.78 0.66 -10.89
CA ASN A 32 8.99 1.86 -10.05
C ASN A 32 7.73 2.75 -10.02
N ALA A 33 6.56 2.12 -9.96
CA ALA A 33 5.28 2.79 -9.98
C ALA A 33 4.20 1.95 -9.30
N LEU A 34 3.25 2.63 -8.66
CA LEU A 34 2.03 2.04 -8.10
C LEU A 34 0.83 2.52 -8.91
N GLN A 35 -0.17 1.64 -9.03
CA GLN A 35 -1.42 1.95 -9.73
C GLN A 35 -2.60 1.76 -8.78
N PHE A 36 -3.39 2.81 -8.62
CA PHE A 36 -4.62 2.81 -7.82
C PHE A 36 -5.81 3.15 -8.72
N SER A 37 -7.00 2.70 -8.33
CA SER A 37 -8.25 3.04 -9.04
C SER A 37 -9.26 3.63 -8.07
N GLN A 38 -9.85 4.78 -8.42
CA GLN A 38 -10.91 5.42 -7.66
C GLN A 38 -11.97 5.96 -8.64
N ASP A 39 -13.24 5.65 -8.42
CA ASP A 39 -14.37 6.09 -9.26
C ASP A 39 -14.19 5.82 -10.76
N GLY A 40 -13.61 4.66 -11.10
CA GLY A 40 -13.32 4.26 -12.48
C GLY A 40 -12.16 5.02 -13.14
N LYS A 41 -11.47 5.90 -12.40
CA LYS A 41 -10.25 6.57 -12.84
C LYS A 41 -9.04 5.84 -12.27
N SER A 42 -8.07 5.56 -13.12
CA SER A 42 -6.80 4.97 -12.69
C SER A 42 -5.77 6.08 -12.49
N VAL A 43 -5.06 6.02 -11.36
CA VAL A 43 -3.96 6.92 -11.02
C VAL A 43 -2.70 6.08 -10.94
N GLN A 44 -1.67 6.48 -11.67
CA GLN A 44 -0.34 5.89 -11.58
C GLN A 44 0.60 6.88 -10.88
N VAL A 45 1.28 6.41 -9.83
CA VAL A 45 2.24 7.21 -9.05
C VAL A 45 3.62 6.61 -9.23
N ARG A 46 4.60 7.42 -9.66
CA ARG A 46 6.00 6.98 -9.73
C ARG A 46 6.58 6.91 -8.33
N VAL A 47 7.39 5.89 -8.10
CA VAL A 47 8.15 5.67 -6.86
C VAL A 47 9.62 6.00 -7.15
N ALA A 48 10.27 6.68 -6.20
CA ALA A 48 11.69 7.00 -6.32
C ALA A 48 12.57 5.73 -6.25
N ASP A 49 13.83 5.83 -6.70
CA ASP A 49 14.78 4.71 -6.67
C ASP A 49 15.14 4.26 -5.24
N GLN A 50 14.87 5.09 -4.24
CA GLN A 50 15.01 4.81 -2.82
C GLN A 50 13.74 5.25 -2.09
N VAL A 51 13.35 4.50 -1.08
CA VAL A 51 12.18 4.76 -0.24
C VAL A 51 12.56 4.63 1.22
N GLU A 52 11.88 5.38 2.08
CA GLU A 52 11.84 5.10 3.51
C GLU A 52 10.74 4.07 3.76
N LEU A 53 11.08 2.94 4.39
CA LEU A 53 10.15 1.86 4.73
C LEU A 53 10.03 1.76 6.25
N GLU A 54 8.80 1.85 6.74
CA GLU A 54 8.43 1.66 8.13
C GLU A 54 7.52 0.43 8.27
N VAL A 55 7.80 -0.42 9.26
CA VAL A 55 7.00 -1.62 9.55
C VAL A 55 6.76 -1.65 11.05
N GLU A 56 5.50 -1.55 11.44
CA GLU A 56 5.08 -1.49 12.84
C GLU A 56 4.09 -2.60 13.16
N LEU A 57 4.33 -3.30 14.26
CA LEU A 57 3.43 -4.34 14.78
C LEU A 57 2.98 -3.92 16.18
N GLU A 58 1.70 -3.65 16.34
CA GLU A 58 1.10 -3.37 17.63
C GLU A 58 0.24 -4.56 18.06
N VAL A 59 0.42 -4.98 19.30
CA VAL A 59 -0.32 -6.09 19.90
C VAL A 59 -0.94 -5.59 21.20
N GLU A 60 -2.25 -5.37 21.16
CA GLU A 60 -3.05 -4.96 22.31
C GLU A 60 -3.99 -6.10 22.75
N SER A 61 -4.75 -5.88 23.82
CA SER A 61 -5.62 -6.93 24.40
C SER A 61 -6.77 -7.37 23.50
N ASP A 62 -7.23 -6.46 22.64
CA ASP A 62 -8.45 -6.55 21.84
C ASP A 62 -8.18 -6.36 20.34
N GLU A 63 -7.00 -5.83 19.98
CA GLU A 63 -6.60 -5.60 18.60
C GLU A 63 -5.13 -5.98 18.35
N THR A 64 -4.85 -6.43 17.13
CA THR A 64 -3.48 -6.62 16.63
C THR A 64 -3.43 -6.02 15.24
N SER A 65 -2.50 -5.09 15.04
CA SER A 65 -2.33 -4.35 13.80
C SER A 65 -0.91 -4.53 13.26
N LEU A 66 -0.80 -4.65 11.94
CA LEU A 66 0.47 -4.57 11.22
C LEU A 66 0.34 -3.44 10.22
N GLU A 67 1.17 -2.41 10.36
CA GLU A 67 1.27 -1.31 9.43
C GLU A 67 2.56 -1.41 8.62
N ILE A 68 2.46 -1.11 7.32
CA ILE A 68 3.58 -1.08 6.38
C ILE A 68 3.44 0.24 5.61
N GLU A 69 4.37 1.16 5.85
CA GLU A 69 4.35 2.49 5.24
C GLU A 69 5.59 2.71 4.37
N LEU A 70 5.39 3.27 3.17
CA LEU A 70 6.46 3.66 2.26
C LEU A 70 6.36 5.15 1.95
N LYS A 71 7.47 5.89 2.09
CA LYS A 71 7.57 7.33 1.80
C LYS A 71 8.67 7.61 0.78
N TRP A 72 8.39 8.53 -0.14
CA TRP A 72 9.32 9.05 -1.15
C TRP A 72 8.91 10.42 -1.68
#